data_AF-A0A350THS1-F1
#
_entry.id   AF-A0A350THS1-F1
#
_cell.length_a   1.000
_cell.length_b   1.000
_cell.length_c   1.000
_cell.angle_alpha   90.00
_cell.angle_beta   90.00
_cell.angle_gamma   90.00
#
_symmetry.space_group_name_H-M   'P 1'
#
loop_
_entity.id
_entity.type
_entity.pdbx_description
1 polymer ?
#
loop_
_entity_poly.entity_id
_entity_poly.type
_entity_poly.pdbx_seq_one_letter_code
_entity_poly.pdbx_strand_id
1 'polypeptide(L)' 'MDNKISYQTILAAKAGDPIAMEQVLRNYDSYITMCAQRTMTDEYGNHRVAVDMELKAVCKAN' A
#
# COMPACT_ATOMS: atom_id res chain seq x y z
N MET A 1 15.60 4.26 7.40
CA MET A 1 15.99 3.97 6.01
C MET A 1 15.11 4.84 5.13
N ASP A 2 15.66 5.90 4.54
CA ASP A 2 14.97 6.75 3.58
C ASP A 2 14.58 5.91 2.36
N ASN A 3 13.36 5.38 2.35
CA ASN A 3 12.75 4.74 1.20
C ASN A 3 12.34 5.86 0.23
N LYS A 4 13.33 6.43 -0.45
CA LYS A 4 13.15 7.50 -1.43
C LYS A 4 13.32 6.89 -2.80
N ILE A 5 12.22 6.80 -3.51
CA ILE A 5 12.21 6.44 -4.92
C ILE A 5 12.83 7.58 -5.75
N SER A 6 13.64 7.23 -6.75
CA SER A 6 14.25 8.23 -7.62
C SER A 6 13.20 8.82 -8.57
N TYR A 7 13.37 10.09 -8.97
CA TYR A 7 12.51 10.70 -9.99
C TYR A 7 12.52 9.92 -11.31
N GLN A 8 13.66 9.34 -11.69
CA GLN A 8 13.78 8.50 -12.88
C GLN A 8 12.92 7.25 -12.79
N THR A 9 12.86 6.61 -11.62
CA THR A 9 11.98 5.47 -11.37
C THR A 9 10.50 5.87 -11.49
N ILE A 10 10.12 7.06 -10.99
CA ILE A 10 8.74 7.57 -11.16
C ILE A 10 8.42 7.77 -12.65
N LEU A 11 9.35 8.32 -13.44
CA LEU A 11 9.16 8.48 -14.88
C LEU A 11 9.04 7.14 -15.62
N ALA A 12 9.89 6.16 -15.28
CA ALA A 12 9.82 4.83 -15.86
C ALA A 12 8.51 4.12 -15.53
N ALA A 13 8.05 4.23 -14.26
CA ALA A 13 6.76 3.71 -13.84
C ALA A 13 5.61 4.39 -14.59
N LYS A 14 5.66 5.71 -14.77
CA LYS A 14 4.69 6.48 -15.58
C LYS A 14 4.67 6.02 -17.05
N ALA A 15 5.82 5.58 -17.58
CA ALA A 15 5.93 5.03 -18.93
C ALA A 15 5.46 3.56 -19.04
N GLY A 16 5.05 2.94 -17.92
CA GLY A 16 4.55 1.56 -17.89
C GLY A 16 5.62 0.49 -17.65
N ASP A 17 6.82 0.86 -17.20
CA ASP A 17 7.84 -0.13 -16.81
C ASP A 17 7.35 -0.94 -15.58
N PRO A 18 7.14 -2.26 -15.71
CA PRO A 18 6.59 -3.09 -14.64
C PRO A 18 7.51 -3.17 -13.41
N ILE A 19 8.83 -3.12 -13.59
CA ILE A 19 9.80 -3.15 -12.49
C ILE A 19 9.73 -1.84 -11.72
N ALA A 20 9.69 -0.72 -12.43
CA ALA A 20 9.58 0.59 -11.81
C ALA A 20 8.23 0.78 -11.09
N MET A 21 7.13 0.30 -11.67
CA MET A 21 5.81 0.30 -11.02
C MET A 21 5.82 -0.49 -9.70
N GLU A 22 6.44 -1.67 -9.70
CA GLU A 22 6.55 -2.48 -8.48
C GLU A 22 7.42 -1.82 -7.40
N GLN A 23 8.49 -1.11 -7.82
CA GLN A 23 9.31 -0.29 -6.91
C GLN A 23 8.49 0.85 -6.29
N VAL A 24 7.66 1.54 -7.08
CA VAL A 24 6.73 2.57 -6.58
C VAL A 24 5.77 1.95 -5.56
N LEU A 25 5.11 0.85 -5.90
CA LEU A 25 4.15 0.20 -5.00
C LEU A 25 4.79 -0.25 -3.68
N ARG A 26 5.99 -0.85 -3.73
CA ARG A 26 6.76 -1.20 -2.53
C ARG A 26 7.11 0.03 -1.70
N ASN A 27 7.42 1.16 -2.35
CA ASN A 27 7.71 2.40 -1.67
C ASN A 27 6.53 2.91 -0.84
N TYR A 28 5.32 2.77 -1.38
CA TYR A 28 4.08 3.19 -0.74
C TYR A 28 3.42 2.11 0.15
N ASP A 29 4.01 0.93 0.36
CA ASP A 29 3.32 -0.17 1.06
C ASP A 29 2.89 0.20 2.48
N SER A 30 3.67 0.99 3.22
CA SER A 30 3.28 1.50 4.54
C SER A 30 2.08 2.44 4.48
N TYR A 31 2.03 3.33 3.49
CA TYR A 31 0.90 4.23 3.27
C TYR A 31 -0.35 3.47 2.85
N ILE A 32 -0.20 2.51 1.92
CA ILE A 32 -1.27 1.62 1.48
C ILE A 32 -1.80 0.78 2.66
N THR A 33 -0.91 0.30 3.52
CA THR A 33 -1.28 -0.43 4.74
C THR A 33 -2.08 0.44 5.70
N MET A 34 -1.67 1.71 5.89
CA MET A 34 -2.41 2.67 6.69
C MET A 34 -3.80 2.95 6.12
N CYS A 35 -3.94 3.13 4.80
CA CYS A 35 -5.24 3.29 4.15
C CYS A 35 -6.15 2.06 4.28
N ALA A 36 -5.55 0.87 4.41
CA ALA A 36 -6.27 -0.38 4.57
C ALA A 36 -6.60 -0.73 6.03
N GLN A 37 -6.31 0.16 7.00
CA GLN A 37 -6.67 -0.09 8.39
C GLN A 37 -8.16 0.15 8.64
N ARG A 38 -8.80 -0.80 9.34
CA ARG A 38 -10.20 -0.70 9.74
C ARG A 38 -10.40 -1.20 11.16
N THR A 39 -11.37 -0.61 11.85
CA THR A 39 -11.84 -1.13 13.12
C THR A 39 -12.65 -2.40 12.87
N MET A 40 -12.18 -3.53 13.40
CA MET A 40 -12.87 -4.81 13.37
C MET A 40 -13.30 -5.17 14.80
N THR A 41 -14.47 -5.78 14.91
CA THR A 41 -14.99 -6.27 16.19
C THR A 41 -14.73 -7.75 16.29
N ASP A 42 -14.09 -8.19 17.37
CA ASP A 42 -13.90 -9.61 17.64
C ASP A 42 -15.18 -10.28 18.18
N GLU A 43 -15.15 -11.60 18.35
CA GLU A 43 -16.28 -12.40 18.86
C GLU A 43 -16.70 -12.04 20.29
N TYR A 44 -15.85 -11.32 21.04
CA TYR A 44 -16.11 -10.84 22.39
C TYR A 44 -16.62 -9.40 22.43
N GLY A 45 -16.83 -8.77 21.27
CA GLY A 45 -17.29 -7.39 21.16
C GLY A 45 -16.19 -6.34 21.32
N ASN A 46 -14.91 -6.72 21.36
CA ASN A 46 -13.83 -5.75 21.44
C ASN A 46 -13.49 -5.17 20.06
N HIS A 47 -13.29 -3.87 20.01
CA HIS A 47 -12.87 -3.18 18.80
C HIS A 47 -11.33 -3.13 18.72
N ARG A 48 -10.78 -3.60 17.60
CA ARG A 48 -9.34 -3.52 17.31
C ARG A 48 -9.12 -2.96 15.92
N VAL A 49 -8.07 -2.18 15.75
CA VAL A 49 -7.61 -1.77 14.42
C VAL A 49 -6.82 -2.92 13.82
N ALA A 50 -7.26 -3.38 12.65
CA ALA A 50 -6.59 -4.42 11.88
C ALA A 50 -6.45 -3.96 10.42
N VAL A 51 -5.51 -4.58 9.70
CA VAL A 51 -5.36 -4.34 8.26
C VAL A 51 -6.34 -5.24 7.53
N ASP A 52 -7.24 -4.61 6.77
CA ASP A 52 -8.15 -5.30 5.86
C ASP A 52 -7.39 -5.63 4.57
N MET A 53 -7.13 -6.92 4.35
CA MET A 53 -6.31 -7.39 3.24
C MET A 53 -6.99 -7.21 1.88
N GLU A 54 -8.33 -7.25 1.83
CA GLU A 54 -9.09 -6.99 0.61
C GLU A 54 -9.00 -5.51 0.26
N LEU A 55 -9.19 -4.63 1.24
CA LEU A 55 -9.03 -3.19 1.06
C LEU A 55 -7.60 -2.83 0.64
N LYS A 56 -6.58 -3.49 1.22
CA LYS A 56 -5.18 -3.32 0.83
C LYS A 56 -4.94 -3.68 -0.64
N ALA A 57 -5.58 -4.74 -1.14
CA ALA A 57 -5.47 -5.14 -2.54
C ALA A 57 -6.14 -4.12 -3.47
N VAL A 58 -7.32 -3.60 -3.09
CA VAL A 58 -8.02 -2.54 -3.84
C VAL A 58 -7.17 -1.27 -3.92
N CYS A 59 -6.50 -0.86 -2.84
CA CYS A 59 -5.60 0.30 -2.84
C CYS A 59 -4.36 0.12 -3.74
N LYS A 60 -4.01 -1.11 -4.14
CA LYS A 60 -2.91 -1.39 -5.08
C LYS A 60 -3.37 -1.44 -6.54
N ALA A 61 -4.65 -1.64 -6.78
CA ALA A 61 -5.22 -1.85 -8.11
C ALA A 61 -5.80 -0.56 -8.75
N ASN A 62 -6.02 0.49 -7.96
CA ASN A 62 -6.49 1.81 -8.41
C ASN A 62 -5.31 2.79 -8.54
#